data_AF-A0A935XYS7-F1
#
_entry.id   AF-A0A935XYS7-F1
#
_cell.length_a   1.000
_cell.length_b   1.000
_cell.length_c   1.000
_cell.angle_alpha   90.00
_cell.angle_beta   90.00
_cell.angle_gamma   90.00
#
_symmetry.space_group_name_H-M   'P 1'
#
loop_
_entity.id
_entity.type
_entity.pdbx_description
1 polymer ?
#
loop_
_entity_poly.entity_id
_entity_poly.type
_entity_poly.pdbx_seq_one_letter_code
_entity_poly.pdbx_strand_id
1 'polypeptide(L)'
;MSFRIPSLRNVALTGPYYHDGSEDELLDVIGNYVRGGRNVDFGDCKGEGSVHPLKDSRMKKFRLSNNEKIGVDRIFKYTYRYFLSL
;
A
#
# COMPACT_ATOMS: atom_id res chain seq x y z
N MET A 1 9.78 12.66 -11.94
CA MET A 1 9.88 12.96 -10.48
C MET A 1 10.15 11.65 -9.75
N SER A 2 11.03 11.62 -8.75
CA SER A 2 11.26 10.43 -7.91
C SER A 2 10.95 10.81 -6.47
N PHE A 3 10.31 9.92 -5.71
CA PHE A 3 9.96 10.13 -4.31
C PHE A 3 10.87 9.31 -3.41
N ARG A 4 11.18 9.84 -2.23
CA ARG A 4 11.88 9.08 -1.19
C ARG A 4 10.95 8.01 -0.63
N ILE A 5 11.50 6.84 -0.30
CA ILE A 5 10.76 5.77 0.36
C ILE A 5 10.51 6.20 1.81
N PRO A 6 9.25 6.36 2.26
CA PRO A 6 8.94 6.71 3.64
C PRO A 6 9.23 5.54 4.60
N SER A 7 9.38 5.84 5.89
CA SER A 7 9.43 4.81 6.92
C SER A 7 8.07 4.12 7.04
N LEU A 8 8.06 2.82 7.37
CA LEU A 8 6.84 2.07 7.68
C LEU A 8 6.46 2.11 9.17
N ARG A 9 7.24 2.81 10.02
CA ARG A 9 6.85 3.07 11.40
C ARG A 9 5.57 3.88 11.42
N ASN A 10 4.60 3.49 12.25
CA ASN A 10 3.27 4.10 12.37
C ASN A 10 2.41 4.04 11.11
N VAL A 11 2.77 3.26 10.07
CA VAL A 11 2.06 3.32 8.78
C VAL A 11 0.56 3.05 8.90
N ALA A 12 0.11 2.22 9.85
CA ALA A 12 -1.32 1.99 10.10
C ALA A 12 -2.08 3.22 10.66
N LEU A 13 -1.38 4.29 11.05
CA LEU A 13 -1.94 5.49 11.69
C LEU A 13 -1.74 6.78 10.89
N THR A 14 -1.11 6.70 9.71
CA THR A 14 -0.69 7.87 8.92
C THR A 14 -1.35 7.93 7.55
N GLY A 15 -2.56 7.38 7.42
CA GLY A 15 -3.37 7.63 6.23
C GLY A 15 -3.70 9.13 6.09
N PRO A 16 -4.05 9.61 4.89
CA PRO A 16 -4.10 8.86 3.62
C PRO A 16 -2.70 8.52 3.08
N TYR A 17 -2.64 7.52 2.20
CA TYR A 17 -1.40 6.88 1.74
C TYR A 17 -0.90 7.41 0.39
N TYR A 18 0.34 7.02 0.05
CA TYR A 18 1.13 7.55 -1.07
C TYR A 18 1.50 9.03 -0.89
N HIS A 19 2.25 9.57 -1.86
CA HIS A 19 2.70 10.97 -1.83
C HIS A 19 1.59 11.95 -2.22
N ASP A 20 0.55 11.45 -2.88
CA ASP A 20 -0.61 12.19 -3.38
C ASP A 20 -1.87 11.99 -2.52
N GLY A 21 -1.80 11.16 -1.47
CA GLY A 21 -2.94 10.88 -0.60
C GLY A 21 -4.04 10.06 -1.28
N SER A 22 -3.71 9.28 -2.33
CA SER A 22 -4.72 8.69 -3.22
C SER A 22 -5.40 7.41 -2.71
N GLU A 23 -5.00 6.88 -1.55
CA GLU A 23 -5.69 5.75 -0.92
C GLU A 23 -5.95 6.07 0.56
N ASP A 24 -7.16 5.80 1.03
CA ASP A 24 -7.55 6.07 2.42
C ASP A 24 -7.17 4.92 3.37
N GLU A 25 -7.18 3.68 2.88
CA GLU A 25 -6.91 2.49 3.70
C GLU A 25 -5.60 1.78 3.34
N LEU A 26 -4.92 1.26 4.37
CA LEU A 26 -3.68 0.49 4.19
C LEU A 26 -3.91 -0.80 3.39
N LEU A 27 -5.11 -1.38 3.48
CA LEU A 27 -5.48 -2.58 2.74
C LEU A 27 -5.58 -2.33 1.23
N ASP A 28 -5.97 -1.12 0.81
CA ASP A 28 -6.01 -0.76 -0.61
C ASP A 28 -4.59 -0.63 -1.18
N VAL A 29 -3.68 -0.03 -0.40
CA VAL A 29 -2.25 -0.01 -0.72
C VAL A 29 -1.70 -1.43 -0.88
N ILE A 30 -2.00 -2.34 0.05
CA ILE A 30 -1.60 -3.75 -0.04
C ILE A 30 -2.20 -4.40 -1.30
N GLY A 31 -3.46 -4.10 -1.61
CA GLY A 31 -4.14 -4.56 -2.83
C GLY A 31 -3.40 -4.13 -4.11
N ASN A 32 -2.92 -2.90 -4.17
CA ASN A 32 -2.10 -2.39 -5.28
C ASN A 32 -0.79 -3.18 -5.42
N TYR A 33 -0.10 -3.49 -4.32
CA TYR A 33 1.11 -4.33 -4.35
C TYR A 33 0.83 -5.76 -4.81
N VAL A 34 -0.25 -6.39 -4.33
CA VAL A 34 -0.69 -7.73 -4.76
C VAL A 34 -0.90 -7.78 -6.27
N ARG A 35 -1.58 -6.77 -6.83
CA ARG A 35 -1.79 -6.62 -8.27
C ARG A 35 -0.53 -6.25 -9.05
N GLY A 36 0.55 -5.87 -8.36
CA GLY A 36 1.80 -5.42 -8.95
C GLY A 36 1.69 -4.06 -9.62
N GLY A 37 0.77 -3.19 -9.14
CA GLY A 37 0.51 -1.85 -9.64
C GLY A 37 -0.93 -1.39 -9.35
N ARG A 38 -1.12 -0.06 -9.21
CA ARG A 38 -2.43 0.56 -9.03
C ARG A 38 -3.22 0.53 -10.34
N ASN A 39 -4.52 0.26 -10.27
CA ASN A 39 -5.43 0.37 -11.41
C ASN A 39 -6.32 1.58 -11.17
N VAL A 40 -6.22 2.58 -12.04
CA VAL A 40 -6.99 3.83 -11.95
C VAL A 40 -7.89 3.91 -13.17
N ASP A 41 -9.18 4.08 -12.95
CA ASP A 41 -10.23 4.01 -13.95
C ASP A 41 -10.82 5.38 -14.32
N PHE A 42 -10.39 6.44 -13.62
CA PHE A 42 -10.87 7.82 -13.79
C PHE A 42 -9.74 8.86 -13.71
N GLY A 43 -10.04 10.09 -14.15
CA GLY A 43 -9.12 11.23 -14.09
C GLY A 43 -7.89 11.12 -15.00
N ASP A 44 -6.99 12.09 -14.88
CA ASP A 44 -5.78 12.18 -15.73
C ASP A 44 -4.78 11.06 -15.46
N CYS A 45 -4.85 10.44 -14.28
CA CYS A 45 -4.02 9.31 -13.87
C CYS A 45 -4.59 7.94 -14.29
N LYS A 46 -5.65 7.90 -15.12
CA LYS A 46 -6.28 6.66 -15.58
C LYS A 46 -5.27 5.75 -16.27
N GLY A 47 -5.21 4.49 -15.82
CA GLY A 47 -4.37 3.46 -16.41
C GLY A 47 -4.13 2.26 -15.49
N GLU A 48 -3.60 1.20 -16.08
CA GLU A 48 -3.21 -0.01 -15.37
C GLU A 48 -1.70 0.01 -15.05
N GLY A 49 -1.35 0.40 -13.83
CA GLY A 49 0.02 0.45 -13.35
C GLY A 49 0.74 -0.91 -13.39
N SER A 50 -0.02 -2.02 -13.42
CA SER A 50 0.54 -3.38 -13.43
C SER A 50 1.32 -3.72 -14.71
N VAL A 51 1.02 -3.03 -15.81
CA VAL A 51 1.62 -3.19 -17.13
C VAL A 51 2.38 -1.95 -17.60
N HIS A 52 2.56 -0.95 -16.73
CA HIS A 52 3.18 0.31 -17.10
C HIS A 52 4.64 0.11 -17.58
N PRO A 53 5.07 0.70 -18.71
CA PRO A 53 6.42 0.47 -19.28
C PRO A 53 7.57 0.85 -18.33
N LEU A 54 7.37 1.88 -17.50
CA LEU A 54 8.35 2.35 -16.52
C LEU A 54 8.29 1.62 -15.17
N LYS A 55 7.53 0.53 -15.07
CA LYS A 55 7.42 -0.22 -13.82
C LYS A 55 8.73 -0.96 -13.52
N ASP A 56 9.21 -0.85 -12.28
CA ASP A 56 10.37 -1.61 -11.82
C ASP A 56 10.08 -3.12 -11.90
N SER A 57 11.04 -3.89 -12.45
CA SER A 57 10.91 -5.33 -12.67
C SER A 57 10.76 -6.14 -11.38
N ARG A 58 11.16 -5.58 -10.22
CA ARG A 58 11.00 -6.18 -8.89
C ARG A 58 9.57 -6.11 -8.37
N MET A 59 8.72 -5.24 -8.92
CA MET A 59 7.28 -5.22 -8.56
C MET A 59 6.54 -6.38 -9.23
N LYS A 60 6.66 -7.55 -8.62
CA LYS A 60 5.99 -8.77 -9.05
C LYS A 60 4.57 -8.87 -8.46
N LYS A 61 3.67 -9.46 -9.23
CA LYS A 61 2.36 -9.88 -8.73
C LYS A 61 2.55 -11.03 -7.75
N PHE A 62 1.75 -11.08 -6.70
CA PHE A 62 1.72 -12.18 -5.76
C PHE A 62 0.28 -12.42 -5.29
N ARG A 63 0.08 -13.43 -4.45
CA ARG A 63 -1.24 -13.74 -3.88
C ARG A 63 -1.14 -13.66 -2.37
N LEU A 64 -2.19 -13.12 -1.75
CA LEU A 64 -2.42 -13.20 -0.32
C LEU A 64 -3.81 -13.80 -0.10
N SER A 65 -3.90 -14.80 0.76
CA SER A 65 -5.14 -15.24 1.36
C SER A 65 -5.73 -14.13 2.24
N ASN A 66 -7.02 -14.24 2.58
CA ASN A 66 -7.65 -13.29 3.49
C ASN A 66 -6.97 -13.26 4.86
N ASN A 67 -6.51 -14.42 5.35
CA ASN A 67 -5.79 -14.52 6.61
C ASN A 67 -4.44 -13.81 6.56
N GLU A 68 -3.70 -13.92 5.45
CA GLU A 68 -2.43 -13.21 5.29
C GLU A 68 -2.63 -11.69 5.17
N LYS A 69 -3.67 -11.23 4.46
CA LYS A 69 -4.03 -9.79 4.42
C LYS A 69 -4.30 -9.23 5.81
N ILE A 70 -5.11 -9.95 6.59
CA ILE A 70 -5.38 -9.61 7.99
C ILE A 70 -4.10 -9.67 8.81
N GLY A 71 -3.24 -10.67 8.58
CA GLY A 71 -1.94 -10.79 9.25
C GLY A 71 -1.04 -9.57 9.02
N VAL A 72 -0.95 -9.09 7.78
CA VAL A 72 -0.19 -7.90 7.42
C VAL A 72 -0.76 -6.65 8.09
N ASP A 73 -2.08 -6.43 8.01
CA ASP A 73 -2.76 -5.31 8.68
C ASP A 73 -2.48 -5.32 10.20
N ARG A 74 -2.56 -6.51 10.80
CA ARG A 74 -2.26 -6.72 12.22
C ARG A 74 -0.81 -6.38 12.57
N ILE A 75 0.18 -6.82 11.78
CA ILE A 75 1.59 -6.49 12.04
C ILE A 75 1.79 -4.97 12.14
N PHE A 76 1.14 -4.20 11.28
CA PHE A 76 1.26 -2.73 11.29
C PHE A 76 0.44 -2.05 12.40
N LYS A 77 -0.65 -2.66 12.88
CA LYS A 77 -1.47 -2.10 13.98
C LYS A 77 -0.98 -2.49 15.38
N TYR A 78 -0.52 -3.73 15.57
CA TYR A 78 -0.12 -4.23 16.90
C TYR A 78 1.20 -3.67 17.40
N THR A 79 2.05 -3.14 16.51
CA THR A 79 3.29 -2.46 16.91
C THR A 79 3.06 -1.23 17.79
N TYR A 80 1.83 -0.69 17.83
CA TYR A 80 1.49 0.51 18.62
C TYR A 80 0.48 0.27 19.75
N ARG A 81 -0.21 -0.87 19.77
CA ARG A 81 -1.23 -1.14 20.80
C ARG A 81 -0.65 -1.33 22.20
N TYR A 82 0.66 -1.56 22.32
CA TYR A 82 1.38 -1.58 23.59
C TYR A 82 1.79 -0.20 24.11
N PHE A 83 1.66 0.87 23.31
CA PHE A 83 2.12 2.22 23.68
C PHE A 83 0.99 3.19 24.07
N LEU A 84 -0.27 2.83 23.78
CA LEU A 84 -1.46 3.66 24.05
C LEU A 84 -2.39 3.07 25.14
N SER A 85 -1.95 2.03 25.84
CA SER A 85 -2.71 1.38 26.92
C SER A 85 -2.04 1.50 28.30
N LEU A 86 -1.29 2.59 28.53
CA LEU A 86 -0.78 2.99 29.85
C LEU A 86 -1.33 4.37 30.22
#